data_AF-A0A2H9QTW9-F1
#
_entry.id   AF-A0A2H9QTW9-F1
#
_cell.length_a   1.000
_cell.length_b   1.000
_cell.length_c   1.000
_cell.angle_alpha   90.00
_cell.angle_beta   90.00
_cell.angle_gamma   90.00
#
_symmetry.space_group_name_H-M   'P 1'
#
loop_
_entity.id
_entity.type
_entity.pdbx_description
1 polymer ?
#
loop_
_entity_poly.entity_id
_entity_poly.type
_entity_poly.pdbx_seq_one_letter_code
_entity_poly.pdbx_strand_id
1 'polypeptide(L)' 'MRPLKSLISLDDAKKIIDKNVKLLNRKEKIGIENCLDRVLAVDVKAGFDVPGFDRA' A
#
# COMPACT_ATOMS: atom_id res chain seq x y z
N MET A 1 20.16 -36.64 -10.39
CA MET A 1 18.85 -36.03 -10.06
C MET A 1 18.92 -34.55 -10.51
N ARG A 2 18.24 -34.15 -11.59
CA ARG A 2 18.20 -32.72 -12.02
C ARG A 2 17.00 -32.04 -11.35
N PRO A 3 17.17 -31.13 -10.38
CA PRO A 3 16.08 -30.80 -9.44
C PRO A 3 14.95 -29.95 -10.03
N LEU A 4 15.11 -29.31 -11.19
CA LEU A 4 14.11 -28.42 -11.76
C LEU A 4 14.06 -28.63 -13.27
N LYS A 5 13.02 -29.33 -13.76
CA LYS A 5 12.86 -29.67 -15.19
C LYS A 5 12.28 -28.51 -16.03
N SER A 6 11.73 -27.48 -15.39
CA SER A 6 11.20 -26.29 -16.04
C SER A 6 11.27 -25.11 -15.08
N LEU A 7 11.86 -24.01 -15.52
CA LEU A 7 11.89 -22.74 -14.79
C LEU A 7 10.86 -21.82 -15.43
N ILE A 8 10.23 -20.98 -14.61
CA ILE A 8 9.34 -19.91 -15.08
C ILE A 8 10.09 -18.58 -15.08
N SER A 9 9.59 -17.62 -15.85
CA SER A 9 10.13 -16.26 -15.81
C SER A 9 9.88 -15.61 -14.44
N LEU A 10 10.69 -14.60 -14.11
CA LEU A 10 10.48 -13.80 -12.90
C LEU A 10 9.09 -13.14 -12.90
N ASP A 11 8.60 -12.70 -14.07
CA ASP A 11 7.30 -12.04 -14.19
C ASP A 11 6.14 -13.02 -13.97
N ASP A 12 6.27 -14.26 -14.47
CA ASP A 12 5.29 -15.31 -14.19
C ASP A 12 5.27 -15.67 -12.70
N ALA A 13 6.45 -15.74 -12.07
CA ALA A 13 6.57 -15.95 -10.64
C ALA A 13 5.89 -14.82 -9.85
N LYS A 14 6.13 -13.55 -10.20
CA LYS A 14 5.49 -12.39 -9.58
C LYS A 14 3.98 -12.44 -9.70
N LYS A 15 3.44 -12.72 -10.89
CA LYS A 15 1.98 -12.85 -11.10
C LYS A 15 1.36 -13.93 -10.22
N ILE A 16 2.03 -15.07 -10.05
CA ILE A 16 1.55 -16.13 -9.16
C ILE A 16 1.54 -15.66 -7.71
N ILE A 17 2.60 -14.97 -7.26
CA ILE A 17 2.68 -14.43 -5.90
C ILE A 17 1.56 -13.42 -5.68
N ASP A 18 1.45 -12.40 -6.53
CA ASP A 18 0.47 -11.33 -6.41
C ASP A 18 -0.97 -11.85 -6.43
N LYS A 19 -1.25 -12.90 -7.23
CA LYS A 19 -2.57 -13.54 -7.28
C LYS A 19 -2.97 -14.26 -5.98
N ASN A 20 -1.99 -14.75 -5.22
CA ASN A 20 -2.24 -15.55 -4.02
C ASN A 20 -2.07 -14.76 -2.72
N VAL A 21 -1.45 -13.58 -2.76
CA VAL A 21 -1.32 -12.70 -1.61
C VAL A 21 -2.62 -11.91 -1.43
N LYS A 22 -3.12 -11.89 -0.19
CA LYS A 22 -4.24 -11.02 0.21
C LYS A 22 -3.70 -9.77 0.89
N LEU A 23 -4.26 -8.61 0.54
CA LEU A 23 -3.92 -7.35 1.18
C LEU A 23 -4.25 -7.40 2.68
N LEU A 24 -3.43 -6.71 3.48
CA LEU A 24 -3.66 -6.59 4.91
C LEU A 24 -4.84 -5.64 5.16
N ASN A 25 -5.91 -6.15 5.77
CA ASN A 25 -7.12 -5.37 6.05
C ASN A 25 -7.17 -4.80 7.48
N ARG A 26 -6.20 -5.15 8.33
CA ARG A 26 -6.11 -4.62 9.69
C ARG A 26 -5.75 -3.13 9.63
N LYS A 27 -6.55 -2.31 10.30
CA LYS A 27 -6.36 -0.85 10.41
C LYS A 27 -6.23 -0.48 11.88
N GLU A 28 -5.56 0.63 12.12
CA GLU A 28 -5.47 1.25 13.45
C GLU A 28 -5.49 2.76 13.31
N LYS A 29 -5.77 3.46 14.42
CA LYS A 29 -5.65 4.91 14.52
C LYS A 29 -4.44 5.22 15.37
N ILE A 30 -3.54 6.03 14.83
CA ILE A 30 -2.29 6.44 15.47
C ILE A 30 -2.15 7.97 15.33
N GLY A 31 -1.32 8.57 16.16
CA GLY A 31 -0.96 9.99 16.03
C GLY A 31 -0.10 10.23 14.78
N ILE A 32 -0.16 11.46 14.24
CA ILE A 32 0.52 11.84 12.98
C ILE A 32 2.04 11.69 13.09
N GLU A 33 2.59 11.98 14.26
CA GLU A 33 4.00 11.83 14.60
C GLU A 33 4.51 10.38 14.48
N ASN A 34 3.59 9.40 14.53
CA ASN A 34 3.90 7.97 14.43
C ASN A 34 3.55 7.38 13.05
N CYS A 35 3.13 8.21 12.08
CA CYS A 35 2.65 7.76 10.77
C CYS A 35 3.75 7.56 9.71
N LEU A 36 5.01 7.92 9.98
CA LEU A 36 6.11 7.75 9.02
C LEU A 36 6.23 6.26 8.62
N ASP A 37 6.41 6.01 7.32
CA ASP A 37 6.50 4.66 6.72
C ASP A 37 5.25 3.77 6.88
N ARG A 38 4.11 4.34 7.27
CA ARG A 38 2.81 3.65 7.30
C ARG A 38 2.05 3.85 5.99
N VAL A 39 1.22 2.87 5.64
CA VAL A 39 0.32 2.95 4.47
C VAL A 39 -1.04 3.47 4.91
N LEU A 40 -1.53 4.52 4.25
CA LEU A 40 -2.87 5.05 4.47
C LEU A 40 -3.92 3.98 4.16
N ALA A 41 -4.81 3.75 5.11
CA ALA A 41 -5.85 2.74 4.96
C ALA A 41 -7.12 3.26 4.26
N VAL A 42 -7.22 4.58 4.07
CA VAL A 42 -8.33 5.32 3.45
C VAL A 42 -7.80 6.63 2.87
N ASP A 43 -8.50 7.19 1.89
CA ASP A 43 -8.22 8.53 1.37
C ASP A 43 -8.39 9.60 2.46
N VAL A 44 -7.52 10.62 2.44
CA VAL A 44 -7.64 11.79 3.32
C VAL A 44 -8.30 12.91 2.56
N LYS A 45 -9.44 13.39 3.06
CA LYS A 45 -10.18 14.52 2.48
C LYS A 45 -10.02 15.74 3.37
N ALA A 46 -9.76 16.89 2.76
CA ALA A 46 -9.74 18.16 3.48
C ALA A 46 -11.15 18.45 4.03
N GLY A 47 -11.22 18.80 5.31
CA GLY A 47 -12.48 19.18 5.96
C GLY A 47 -12.81 20.68 5.85
N PHE A 48 -11.90 21.46 5.27
CA PHE A 48 -11.98 22.92 5.17
C PHE A 48 -11.04 23.41 4.07
N ASP A 49 -11.29 24.62 3.56
CA ASP A 49 -10.47 25.26 2.54
C ASP A 49 -9.14 25.75 3.11
N VAL A 50 -8.08 25.70 2.28
CA VAL A 50 -6.74 26.19 2.65
C VAL A 50 -6.18 27.04 1.51
N PRO A 51 -6.05 28.38 1.68
CA PRO A 51 -6.43 29.13 2.88
C PRO A 51 -7.95 29.17 3.06
N GLY A 52 -8.42 29.14 4.32
CA GLY A 52 -9.84 29.22 4.64
C GLY A 52 -10.41 30.63 4.65
N PHE A 53 -9.68 31.58 4.06
CA PHE A 53 -10.00 33.01 4.05
C PHE A 53 -9.21 33.72 2.95
N ASP A 54 -9.73 34.85 2.48
CA ASP A 54 -9.05 35.69 1.51
C ASP A 54 -7.75 36.25 2.06
N ARG A 55 -6.68 36.16 1.28
CA ARG A 55 -5.37 36.75 1.60
C ARG A 55 -5.09 37.90 0.64
N ALA A 56 -4.58 39.01 1.19
CA ALA A 56 -4.17 40.21 0.46
C ALA A 56 -2.87 40.01 -0.31
#